data_AF-A0A1M3D5V8-F1
#
_entry.id   AF-A0A1M3D5V8-F1
#
_cell.length_a   1.000
_cell.length_b   1.000
_cell.length_c   1.000
_cell.angle_alpha   90.00
_cell.angle_beta   90.00
_cell.angle_gamma   90.00
#
_symmetry.space_group_name_H-M   'P 1'
#
loop_
_entity.id
_entity.type
_entity.pdbx_description
1 polymer ?
#
loop_
_entity_poly.entity_id
_entity_poly.type
_entity_poly.pdbx_seq_one_letter_code
_entity_poly.pdbx_strand_id
1 'polypeptide(L)'
;MHLNFKRLTLYPWGIYLFLFFFTFSPPALGQYKDKFQTYYERNGHNRTPRYAETVEFSKLLATNSSMVNYLSIGVSPQGRDIPLLILDKDGLTNPEEIRAKGRVLVLAEASIHAGEPDGKDAGLMLIRDIAINGKHREILERASLLFIPIINVDGHEDFGSHYRINQNGPLEVGARFTSHRLNMNRDFIKADAPETRALLKLYGKWMPEIFIDIHVTNGADFQYVSTYGLDHCGFLARPMLNWSKTIFEEELKSSMERAGYPIFPYFEFNSYTNPGAGLLPDNFPPQYSNGYASANNRIGLLLENHIYKPYKERVTAAYNIILSSLEIAGRNSNSLKKAISDSETLVSSANFRRDSLPLMFSHDKLESEIVDFLAWKEKREVSDLTGAEWVYSDRTAPVTVKMPMFVSYKSELKVKLPEAYIIPQEHSETIELLNVHGIIYDRLTEDSVMDVETYRFHSPKWSQFPYEGRFQLNVDYTVQKERVSFRKGDVVVRTSQPKVKIIAHMLEPKSPTSLVTWGFYNNWARPSTEFWIRLNYMEVKGREMIAADPKLKAEFEEKKRKDPAFAKDPNAILQFFMAKVRSTVELNINRYPVARIMDTIPVQ
;
A
#
# COMPACT_ATOMS: atom_id res chain seq x y z
N MET A 1 -61.84 78.45 43.12
CA MET A 1 -62.88 77.44 42.86
C MET A 1 -63.36 77.66 41.43
N HIS A 2 -63.15 76.69 40.54
CA HIS A 2 -63.63 76.62 39.13
C HIS A 2 -63.17 77.71 38.14
N LEU A 3 -62.95 77.49 36.84
CA LEU A 3 -62.63 76.33 35.99
C LEU A 3 -62.23 76.95 34.61
N ASN A 4 -61.13 76.46 34.05
CA ASN A 4 -60.76 76.31 32.63
C ASN A 4 -61.73 76.80 31.51
N PHE A 5 -61.22 77.47 30.46
CA PHE A 5 -60.83 76.80 29.19
C PHE A 5 -60.30 77.74 28.06
N LYS A 6 -59.19 77.27 27.47
CA LYS A 6 -58.76 77.20 26.05
C LYS A 6 -58.43 78.45 25.21
N ARG A 7 -57.14 78.50 24.86
CA ARG A 7 -56.48 79.27 23.78
C ARG A 7 -56.65 78.59 22.41
N LEU A 8 -56.76 79.40 21.35
CA LEU A 8 -56.52 79.05 19.95
C LEU A 8 -55.16 79.63 19.51
N THR A 9 -54.33 78.83 18.85
CA THR A 9 -53.23 79.31 17.99
C THR A 9 -53.06 78.36 16.80
N LEU A 10 -53.12 78.94 15.60
CA LEU A 10 -52.89 78.30 14.30
C LEU A 10 -51.38 78.12 14.05
N TYR A 11 -51.00 77.01 13.39
CA TYR A 11 -49.71 76.81 12.73
C TYR A 11 -49.93 76.22 11.32
N PRO A 12 -49.09 76.57 10.31
CA PRO A 12 -49.30 76.19 8.93
C PRO A 12 -48.68 74.84 8.57
N TRP A 13 -49.21 74.26 7.50
CA TRP A 13 -48.86 72.96 6.94
C TRP A 13 -47.53 73.00 6.17
N GLY A 14 -46.61 72.11 6.53
CA GLY A 14 -45.43 71.75 5.72
C GLY A 14 -45.54 70.31 5.25
N ILE A 15 -45.55 70.10 3.94
CA ILE A 15 -45.62 68.79 3.27
C ILE A 15 -44.23 68.13 3.34
N TYR A 16 -44.11 66.98 4.00
CA TYR A 16 -42.90 66.15 4.00
C TYR A 16 -42.98 65.11 2.86
N LEU A 17 -42.03 65.17 1.94
CA LEU A 17 -41.77 64.15 0.92
C LEU A 17 -41.10 62.93 1.60
N PHE A 18 -41.77 61.78 1.62
CA PHE A 18 -41.18 60.51 2.05
C PHE A 18 -40.44 59.84 0.87
N LEU A 19 -39.11 59.90 0.88
CA LEU A 19 -38.25 59.09 0.01
C LEU A 19 -38.17 57.66 0.58
N PHE A 20 -38.83 56.71 -0.09
CA PHE A 20 -38.68 55.28 0.18
C PHE A 20 -37.32 54.81 -0.37
N PHE A 21 -36.34 54.63 0.51
CA PHE A 21 -35.12 53.87 0.18
C PHE A 21 -35.47 52.38 0.16
N PHE A 22 -35.58 51.79 -1.03
CA PHE A 22 -35.49 50.34 -1.19
C PHE A 22 -34.04 49.92 -0.95
N THR A 23 -33.72 49.51 0.27
CA THR A 23 -32.48 48.79 0.57
C THR A 23 -32.59 47.39 -0.03
N PHE A 24 -32.01 47.19 -1.21
CA PHE A 24 -31.67 45.85 -1.70
C PHE A 24 -30.61 45.28 -0.75
N SER A 25 -31.02 44.46 0.21
CA SER A 25 -30.10 43.60 0.95
C SER A 25 -29.62 42.51 -0.02
N PRO A 26 -28.32 42.45 -0.38
CA PRO A 26 -27.82 41.28 -1.10
C PRO A 26 -28.01 40.04 -0.21
N PRO A 27 -28.37 38.87 -0.77
CA PRO A 27 -28.42 37.64 0.02
C PRO A 27 -27.07 37.42 0.71
N ALA A 28 -27.14 37.07 1.99
CA ALA A 28 -26.02 36.99 2.89
C ALA A 28 -24.88 36.10 2.34
N LEU A 29 -23.76 36.72 1.95
CA LEU A 29 -22.50 36.02 1.63
C LEU A 29 -22.02 35.11 2.78
N GLY A 30 -22.47 35.35 4.02
CA GLY A 30 -22.16 34.50 5.18
C GLY A 30 -22.82 33.11 5.14
N GLN A 31 -24.09 33.01 4.70
CA GLN A 31 -24.81 31.73 4.63
C GLN A 31 -24.26 30.77 3.56
N TYR A 32 -23.66 31.32 2.49
CA TYR A 32 -23.08 30.52 1.41
C TYR A 32 -21.75 29.86 1.82
N LYS A 33 -20.99 30.50 2.73
CA LYS A 33 -19.68 30.03 3.18
C LYS A 33 -19.80 28.88 4.19
N ASP A 34 -20.85 28.85 5.00
CA ASP A 34 -21.11 27.80 6.00
C ASP A 34 -21.57 26.47 5.36
N LYS A 35 -22.23 26.51 4.19
CA LYS A 35 -22.76 25.32 3.50
C LYS A 35 -21.67 24.32 3.11
N PHE A 36 -20.49 24.80 2.71
CA PHE A 36 -19.39 23.97 2.20
C PHE A 36 -18.24 23.81 3.20
N GLN A 37 -18.45 24.17 4.47
CA GLN A 37 -17.51 23.79 5.52
C GLN A 37 -17.58 22.28 5.76
N THR A 38 -16.42 21.64 5.88
CA THR A 38 -16.33 20.23 6.21
C THR A 38 -16.87 19.97 7.63
N TYR A 39 -17.28 18.73 7.91
CA TYR A 39 -17.64 18.33 9.27
C TYR A 39 -16.50 18.60 10.26
N TYR A 40 -15.26 18.34 9.84
CA TYR A 40 -14.05 18.62 10.59
C TYR A 40 -13.92 20.11 11.00
N GLU A 41 -14.06 21.04 10.05
CA GLU A 41 -13.98 22.50 10.33
C GLU A 41 -15.10 22.96 11.27
N ARG A 42 -16.34 22.48 11.05
CA ARG A 42 -17.50 22.83 11.87
C ARG A 42 -17.41 22.32 13.30
N ASN A 43 -16.65 21.26 13.54
CA ASN A 43 -16.50 20.61 14.85
C ASN A 43 -15.15 20.93 15.51
N GLY A 44 -14.68 22.17 15.35
CA GLY A 44 -13.50 22.67 16.07
C GLY A 44 -12.20 21.97 15.68
N HIS A 45 -12.12 21.37 14.49
CA HIS A 45 -10.92 20.71 13.97
C HIS A 45 -10.46 19.49 14.79
N ASN A 46 -11.36 18.85 15.54
CA ASN A 46 -11.04 17.69 16.39
C ASN A 46 -12.05 16.53 16.30
N ARG A 47 -12.91 16.55 15.29
CA ARG A 47 -13.82 15.43 14.96
C ARG A 47 -13.76 15.16 13.47
N THR A 48 -14.06 13.93 13.08
CA THR A 48 -14.09 13.49 11.70
C THR A 48 -15.49 12.91 11.38
N PRO A 49 -16.04 13.08 10.16
CA PRO A 49 -17.39 12.61 9.84
C PRO A 49 -17.49 11.08 9.77
N ARG A 50 -18.69 10.56 10.04
CA ARG A 50 -19.10 9.17 9.75
C ARG A 50 -19.26 8.96 8.24
N TYR A 51 -19.35 7.70 7.81
CA TYR A 51 -19.45 7.35 6.38
C TYR A 51 -20.57 8.10 5.65
N ALA A 52 -21.78 8.13 6.22
CA ALA A 52 -22.93 8.77 5.59
C ALA A 52 -22.69 10.28 5.35
N GLU A 53 -22.11 10.97 6.33
CA GLU A 53 -21.79 12.40 6.25
C GLU A 53 -20.66 12.66 5.24
N THR A 54 -19.65 11.78 5.17
CA THR A 54 -18.60 11.83 4.15
C THR A 54 -19.18 11.68 2.74
N VAL A 55 -20.07 10.71 2.52
CA VAL A 55 -20.74 10.50 1.24
C VAL A 55 -21.64 11.67 0.87
N GLU A 56 -22.43 12.17 1.81
CA GLU A 56 -23.30 13.33 1.60
C GLU A 56 -22.48 14.56 1.19
N PHE A 57 -21.39 14.86 1.91
CA PHE A 57 -20.52 15.98 1.58
C PHE A 57 -19.84 15.79 0.22
N SER A 58 -19.42 14.56 -0.11
CA SER A 58 -18.82 14.25 -1.42
C SER A 58 -19.80 14.49 -2.57
N LYS A 59 -21.05 14.04 -2.44
CA LYS A 59 -22.13 14.29 -3.40
C LYS A 59 -22.51 15.76 -3.47
N LEU A 60 -22.45 16.48 -2.35
CA LEU A 60 -22.68 17.92 -2.30
C LEU A 60 -21.65 18.67 -3.16
N LEU A 61 -20.36 18.32 -3.06
CA LEU A 61 -19.32 18.90 -3.92
C LEU A 61 -19.58 18.61 -5.40
N ALA A 62 -19.86 17.35 -5.74
CA ALA A 62 -20.14 16.95 -7.13
C ALA A 62 -21.37 17.64 -7.73
N THR A 63 -22.43 17.85 -6.93
CA THR A 63 -23.65 18.51 -7.40
C THR A 63 -23.46 20.03 -7.62
N ASN A 64 -22.49 20.64 -6.93
CA ASN A 64 -22.28 22.10 -6.96
C ASN A 64 -21.03 22.52 -7.74
N SER A 65 -20.31 21.60 -8.38
CA SER A 65 -19.18 21.91 -9.26
C SER A 65 -19.07 20.93 -10.40
N SER A 66 -19.06 21.43 -11.64
CA SER A 66 -18.84 20.60 -12.83
C SER A 66 -17.44 19.97 -12.90
N MET A 67 -16.52 20.41 -12.02
CA MET A 67 -15.17 19.86 -11.93
C MET A 67 -15.09 18.59 -11.06
N VAL A 68 -16.14 18.27 -10.30
CA VAL A 68 -16.14 17.17 -9.34
C VAL A 68 -17.15 16.11 -9.75
N ASN A 69 -16.67 14.88 -9.92
CA ASN A 69 -17.52 13.71 -10.09
C ASN A 69 -17.45 12.82 -8.85
N TYR A 70 -18.58 12.22 -8.47
CA TYR A 70 -18.65 11.21 -7.41
C TYR A 70 -19.01 9.85 -8.02
N LEU A 71 -18.21 8.84 -7.72
CA LEU A 71 -18.40 7.46 -8.17
C LEU A 71 -18.21 6.49 -7.00
N SER A 72 -18.59 5.22 -7.22
CA SER A 72 -18.23 4.09 -6.35
C SER A 72 -17.24 3.19 -7.10
N ILE A 73 -16.17 2.74 -6.44
CA ILE A 73 -15.18 1.84 -7.05
C ILE A 73 -15.46 0.36 -6.77
N GLY A 74 -16.37 0.08 -5.85
CA GLY A 74 -16.72 -1.26 -5.40
C GLY A 74 -17.64 -1.21 -4.19
N VAL A 75 -18.04 -2.38 -3.72
CA VAL A 75 -18.91 -2.54 -2.55
C VAL A 75 -18.18 -3.39 -1.52
N SER A 76 -18.16 -2.94 -0.26
CA SER A 76 -17.54 -3.66 0.86
C SER A 76 -18.34 -4.90 1.26
N PRO A 77 -17.75 -5.81 2.07
CA PRO A 77 -18.48 -6.98 2.57
C PRO A 77 -19.77 -6.67 3.35
N GLN A 78 -19.85 -5.52 4.03
CA GLN A 78 -21.09 -5.09 4.71
C GLN A 78 -22.03 -4.27 3.81
N GLY A 79 -21.77 -4.19 2.50
CA GLY A 79 -22.69 -3.58 1.54
C GLY A 79 -22.56 -2.07 1.38
N ARG A 80 -21.44 -1.46 1.79
CA ARG A 80 -21.20 -0.02 1.60
C ARG A 80 -20.43 0.24 0.31
N ASP A 81 -20.87 1.24 -0.45
CA ASP A 81 -20.11 1.75 -1.60
C ASP A 81 -18.77 2.33 -1.14
N ILE A 82 -17.71 2.09 -1.91
CA ILE A 82 -16.40 2.69 -1.67
C ILE A 82 -16.31 3.99 -2.49
N PRO A 83 -16.39 5.17 -1.84
CA PRO A 83 -16.51 6.44 -2.54
C PRO A 83 -15.21 6.84 -3.25
N LEU A 84 -15.35 7.41 -4.44
CA LEU A 84 -14.29 8.07 -5.20
C LEU A 84 -14.79 9.45 -5.65
N LEU A 85 -13.98 10.49 -5.41
CA LEU A 85 -14.12 11.78 -6.07
C LEU A 85 -13.09 11.91 -7.18
N ILE A 86 -13.51 12.41 -8.33
CA ILE A 86 -12.60 12.81 -9.42
C ILE A 86 -12.71 14.33 -9.56
N LEU A 87 -11.60 15.01 -9.34
CA LEU A 87 -11.44 16.45 -9.54
C LEU A 87 -10.65 16.70 -10.82
N ASP A 88 -11.32 17.23 -11.83
CA ASP A 88 -10.75 17.57 -13.14
C ASP A 88 -11.34 18.89 -13.65
N LYS A 89 -10.53 19.73 -14.29
CA LYS A 89 -10.98 21.06 -14.77
C LYS A 89 -12.19 20.98 -15.71
N ASP A 90 -12.24 19.97 -16.57
CA ASP A 90 -13.29 19.81 -17.58
C ASP A 90 -14.36 18.77 -17.14
N GLY A 91 -14.28 18.27 -15.90
CA GLY A 91 -15.20 17.26 -15.37
C GLY A 91 -15.03 15.87 -15.99
N LEU A 92 -13.85 15.57 -16.56
CA LEU A 92 -13.58 14.30 -17.21
C LEU A 92 -13.49 13.15 -16.20
N THR A 93 -13.94 11.96 -16.61
CA THR A 93 -13.94 10.73 -15.79
C THR A 93 -13.22 9.55 -16.44
N ASN A 94 -12.57 9.80 -17.58
CA ASN A 94 -11.80 8.83 -18.33
C ASN A 94 -10.31 9.22 -18.31
N PRO A 95 -9.40 8.29 -17.95
CA PRO A 95 -7.97 8.60 -17.85
C PRO A 95 -7.31 8.93 -19.20
N GLU A 96 -7.74 8.32 -20.30
CA GLU A 96 -7.23 8.63 -21.64
C GLU A 96 -7.59 10.05 -22.07
N GLU A 97 -8.84 10.48 -21.83
CA GLU A 97 -9.31 11.84 -22.12
C GLU A 97 -8.56 12.90 -21.29
N ILE A 98 -8.34 12.63 -20.00
CA ILE A 98 -7.57 13.52 -19.12
C ILE A 98 -6.12 13.67 -19.61
N ARG A 99 -5.47 12.55 -19.95
CA ARG A 99 -4.10 12.57 -20.50
C ARG A 99 -4.03 13.26 -21.85
N ALA A 100 -5.07 13.15 -22.69
CA ALA A 100 -5.17 13.86 -23.96
C ALA A 100 -5.24 15.39 -23.79
N LYS A 101 -5.73 15.88 -22.63
CA LYS A 101 -5.62 17.29 -22.23
C LYS A 101 -4.22 17.68 -21.73
N GLY A 102 -3.27 16.76 -21.71
CA GLY A 102 -1.91 16.97 -21.21
C GLY A 102 -1.78 16.82 -19.70
N ARG A 103 -2.87 16.53 -18.97
CA ARG A 103 -2.85 16.44 -17.51
C ARG A 103 -2.21 15.14 -17.02
N VAL A 104 -1.63 15.18 -15.82
CA VAL A 104 -1.20 14.00 -15.06
C VAL A 104 -2.28 13.62 -14.05
N LEU A 105 -2.29 12.36 -13.64
CA LEU A 105 -3.21 11.79 -12.68
C LEU A 105 -2.50 11.55 -11.35
N VAL A 106 -3.03 12.14 -10.30
CA VAL A 106 -2.64 11.83 -8.92
C VAL A 106 -3.81 11.09 -8.27
N LEU A 107 -3.55 9.95 -7.67
CA LEU A 107 -4.50 9.24 -6.82
C LEU A 107 -4.06 9.39 -5.37
N ALA A 108 -4.93 9.94 -4.52
CA ALA A 108 -4.74 9.94 -3.09
C ALA A 108 -5.83 9.09 -2.43
N GLU A 109 -5.44 8.23 -1.49
CA GLU A 109 -6.37 7.51 -0.64
C GLU A 109 -6.14 7.82 0.83
N ALA A 110 -7.19 7.64 1.61
CA ALA A 110 -7.16 7.80 3.06
C ALA A 110 -7.98 6.72 3.75
N SER A 111 -7.73 6.56 5.05
CA SER A 111 -8.44 5.63 5.91
C SER A 111 -8.35 4.18 5.45
N ILE A 112 -7.19 3.74 4.94
CA ILE A 112 -6.90 2.31 4.75
C ILE A 112 -6.82 1.59 6.09
N HIS A 113 -6.20 2.24 7.07
CA HIS A 113 -6.51 2.05 8.48
C HIS A 113 -7.51 3.13 8.87
N ALA A 114 -8.76 2.78 9.17
CA ALA A 114 -9.78 3.79 9.38
C ALA A 114 -9.65 4.58 10.70
N GLY A 115 -8.69 4.17 11.54
CA GLY A 115 -8.21 4.92 12.70
C GLY A 115 -7.44 6.20 12.35
N GLU A 116 -7.10 6.40 11.08
CA GLU A 116 -6.12 7.37 10.59
C GLU A 116 -6.80 8.35 9.59
N PRO A 117 -7.79 9.16 10.03
CA PRO A 117 -8.68 9.91 9.13
C PRO A 117 -8.07 11.21 8.58
N ASP A 118 -6.84 11.55 8.93
CA ASP A 118 -6.23 12.84 8.62
C ASP A 118 -6.30 13.18 7.12
N GLY A 119 -5.98 12.21 6.26
CA GLY A 119 -6.06 12.35 4.81
C GLY A 119 -7.48 12.54 4.27
N LYS A 120 -8.48 11.95 4.95
CA LYS A 120 -9.90 12.06 4.58
C LYS A 120 -10.35 13.51 4.64
N ASP A 121 -10.13 14.15 5.79
CA ASP A 121 -10.57 15.52 6.00
C ASP A 121 -9.73 16.51 5.18
N ALA A 122 -8.42 16.24 5.03
CA ALA A 122 -7.53 17.04 4.18
C ALA A 122 -7.95 17.06 2.70
N GLY A 123 -8.23 15.90 2.11
CA GLY A 123 -8.61 15.81 0.70
C GLY A 123 -10.01 16.39 0.44
N LEU A 124 -10.97 16.21 1.36
CA LEU A 124 -12.29 16.85 1.24
C LEU A 124 -12.18 18.38 1.30
N MET A 125 -11.33 18.92 2.19
CA MET A 125 -11.03 20.35 2.24
C MET A 125 -10.41 20.86 0.95
N LEU A 126 -9.41 20.14 0.42
CA LEU A 126 -8.70 20.52 -0.80
C LEU A 126 -9.62 20.54 -2.03
N ILE A 127 -10.43 19.51 -2.23
CA ILE A 127 -11.37 19.46 -3.35
C ILE A 127 -12.37 20.61 -3.25
N ARG A 128 -12.90 20.88 -2.06
CA ARG A 128 -13.81 22.00 -1.81
C ARG A 128 -13.13 23.35 -2.09
N ASP A 129 -11.89 23.53 -1.65
CA ASP A 129 -11.15 24.77 -1.86
C ASP A 129 -10.87 25.04 -3.35
N ILE A 130 -10.54 24.00 -4.11
CA ILE A 130 -10.32 24.12 -5.57
C ILE A 130 -11.64 24.29 -6.32
N ALA A 131 -12.60 23.41 -6.08
CA ALA A 131 -13.77 23.27 -6.93
C ALA A 131 -14.90 24.27 -6.63
N ILE A 132 -15.00 24.73 -5.38
CA ILE A 132 -16.06 25.63 -4.90
C ILE A 132 -15.50 27.01 -4.59
N ASN A 133 -14.39 27.08 -3.85
CA ASN A 133 -13.81 28.37 -3.45
C ASN A 133 -12.89 28.97 -4.52
N GLY A 134 -12.50 28.21 -5.54
CA GLY A 134 -11.65 28.68 -6.65
C GLY A 134 -10.17 28.89 -6.29
N LYS A 135 -9.71 28.36 -5.15
CA LYS A 135 -8.29 28.41 -4.75
C LYS A 135 -7.48 27.39 -5.54
N HIS A 136 -6.26 27.71 -5.95
CA HIS A 136 -5.36 26.77 -6.64
C HIS A 136 -5.94 26.14 -7.93
N ARG A 137 -6.94 26.77 -8.55
CA ARG A 137 -7.65 26.20 -9.71
C ARG A 137 -6.73 25.99 -10.91
N GLU A 138 -5.68 26.79 -11.03
CA GLU A 138 -4.64 26.71 -12.05
C GLU A 138 -3.88 25.38 -12.06
N ILE A 139 -3.87 24.64 -10.94
CA ILE A 139 -3.28 23.29 -10.88
C ILE A 139 -3.99 22.35 -11.84
N LEU A 140 -5.31 22.49 -11.98
CA LEU A 140 -6.13 21.63 -12.84
C LEU A 140 -5.89 21.86 -14.35
N GLU A 141 -5.07 22.84 -14.72
CA GLU A 141 -4.57 22.95 -16.09
C GLU A 141 -3.62 21.80 -16.46
N ARG A 142 -2.97 21.19 -15.47
CA ARG A 142 -1.88 20.22 -15.68
C ARG A 142 -2.01 18.94 -14.86
N ALA A 143 -2.90 18.88 -13.88
CA ALA A 143 -3.11 17.68 -13.07
C ALA A 143 -4.60 17.46 -12.78
N SER A 144 -4.98 16.21 -12.56
CA SER A 144 -6.31 15.83 -12.06
C SER A 144 -6.13 14.92 -10.85
N LEU A 145 -7.05 15.03 -9.89
CA LEU A 145 -6.99 14.28 -8.63
C LEU A 145 -8.10 13.22 -8.60
N LEU A 146 -7.72 11.99 -8.35
CA LEU A 146 -8.61 10.95 -7.84
C LEU A 146 -8.44 10.91 -6.33
N PHE A 147 -9.54 10.94 -5.60
CA PHE A 147 -9.51 10.92 -4.14
C PHE A 147 -10.49 9.91 -3.57
N ILE A 148 -9.94 8.95 -2.82
CA ILE A 148 -10.72 7.95 -2.06
C ILE A 148 -10.70 8.39 -0.59
N PRO A 149 -11.76 9.04 -0.08
CA PRO A 149 -11.77 9.54 1.29
C PRO A 149 -11.78 8.41 2.33
N ILE A 150 -12.39 7.27 2.00
CA ILE A 150 -12.49 6.10 2.88
C ILE A 150 -12.38 4.84 2.03
N ILE A 151 -11.21 4.18 2.01
CA ILE A 151 -11.06 2.89 1.33
C ILE A 151 -11.56 1.72 2.21
N ASN A 152 -11.24 1.72 3.51
CA ASN A 152 -11.76 0.74 4.48
C ASN A 152 -13.09 1.22 5.08
N VAL A 153 -14.16 1.20 4.28
CA VAL A 153 -15.48 1.74 4.65
C VAL A 153 -16.16 0.99 5.79
N ASP A 154 -15.87 -0.30 5.96
CA ASP A 154 -16.45 -1.10 7.04
C ASP A 154 -15.70 -0.90 8.36
N GLY A 155 -14.36 -0.93 8.32
CA GLY A 155 -13.54 -0.58 9.49
C GLY A 155 -13.78 0.85 9.93
N HIS A 156 -14.09 1.77 9.01
CA HIS A 156 -14.46 3.15 9.34
C HIS A 156 -15.72 3.25 10.20
N GLU A 157 -16.74 2.43 9.93
CA GLU A 157 -17.98 2.48 10.69
C GLU A 157 -17.92 1.72 12.01
N ASP A 158 -16.92 0.84 12.17
CA ASP A 158 -16.48 0.31 13.46
C ASP A 158 -15.70 1.40 14.23
N PHE A 159 -16.43 2.30 14.88
CA PHE A 159 -15.95 3.63 15.28
C PHE A 159 -16.09 3.87 16.78
N GLY A 160 -15.11 4.56 17.37
CA GLY A 160 -15.17 4.94 18.77
C GLY A 160 -13.88 5.61 19.25
N SER A 161 -13.87 6.01 20.52
CA SER A 161 -12.79 6.78 21.13
C SER A 161 -11.57 5.96 21.57
N HIS A 162 -11.66 4.62 21.56
CA HIS A 162 -10.63 3.75 22.13
C HIS A 162 -9.81 2.97 21.09
N TYR A 163 -10.08 3.17 19.79
CA TYR A 163 -9.32 2.50 18.72
C TYR A 163 -7.86 2.95 18.66
N ARG A 164 -7.57 4.20 19.05
CA ARG A 164 -6.22 4.79 19.09
C ARG A 164 -6.00 5.63 20.33
N ILE A 165 -5.85 4.97 21.48
CA ILE A 165 -5.74 5.60 22.81
C ILE A 165 -4.60 6.62 22.96
N ASN A 166 -3.54 6.49 22.17
CA ASN A 166 -2.34 7.33 22.19
C ASN A 166 -2.40 8.47 21.15
N GLN A 167 -3.48 8.56 20.37
CA GLN A 167 -3.64 9.54 19.31
C GLN A 167 -4.24 10.85 19.82
N ASN A 168 -3.59 11.96 19.47
CA ASN A 168 -4.06 13.30 19.83
C ASN A 168 -5.14 13.77 18.85
N GLY A 169 -6.36 13.27 19.06
CA GLY A 169 -7.52 13.54 18.22
C GLY A 169 -7.48 12.84 16.86
N PRO A 170 -8.60 12.76 16.13
CA PRO A 170 -9.92 13.23 16.54
C PRO A 170 -10.51 12.37 17.67
N LEU A 171 -11.58 12.84 18.30
CA LEU A 171 -12.18 12.21 19.48
C LEU A 171 -12.64 10.76 19.27
N GLU A 172 -13.04 10.42 18.04
CA GLU A 172 -13.48 9.09 17.66
C GLU A 172 -12.94 8.79 16.25
N VAL A 173 -12.57 7.54 16.03
CA VAL A 173 -12.00 7.04 14.77
C VAL A 173 -12.44 5.61 14.50
N GLY A 174 -12.20 5.11 13.28
CA GLY A 174 -12.51 3.75 12.89
C GLY A 174 -11.47 2.70 13.32
N ALA A 175 -11.76 1.44 13.02
CA ALA A 175 -10.87 0.31 13.22
C ALA A 175 -9.76 0.22 12.16
N ARG A 176 -8.64 -0.39 12.53
CA ARG A 176 -7.51 -0.65 11.62
C ARG A 176 -7.86 -1.67 10.53
N PHE A 177 -8.57 -2.73 10.92
CA PHE A 177 -8.85 -3.87 10.06
C PHE A 177 -10.18 -3.73 9.34
N THR A 178 -10.36 -4.43 8.21
CA THR A 178 -11.65 -4.54 7.52
C THR A 178 -12.66 -5.38 8.31
N SER A 179 -13.89 -5.49 7.81
CA SER A 179 -14.90 -6.41 8.37
C SER A 179 -14.46 -7.88 8.36
N HIS A 180 -13.54 -8.27 7.47
CA HIS A 180 -12.89 -9.59 7.45
C HIS A 180 -11.65 -9.70 8.34
N ARG A 181 -11.36 -8.67 9.16
CA ARG A 181 -10.18 -8.60 10.03
C ARG A 181 -8.85 -8.63 9.27
N LEU A 182 -8.85 -8.17 8.02
CA LEU A 182 -7.64 -8.04 7.20
C LEU A 182 -7.05 -6.63 7.33
N ASN A 183 -5.72 -6.55 7.32
CA ASN A 183 -4.99 -5.32 7.14
C ASN A 183 -4.71 -5.11 5.64
N MET A 184 -5.42 -4.16 5.04
CA MET A 184 -5.29 -3.86 3.61
C MET A 184 -3.88 -3.39 3.20
N ASN A 185 -3.13 -2.74 4.10
CA ASN A 185 -1.74 -2.34 3.83
C ASN A 185 -0.74 -3.52 3.97
N ARG A 186 -1.20 -4.75 3.76
CA ARG A 186 -0.41 -5.99 3.54
C ARG A 186 -0.93 -6.79 2.35
N ASP A 187 -1.98 -6.29 1.69
CA ASP A 187 -2.87 -7.09 0.86
C ASP A 187 -2.65 -6.83 -0.64
N PHE A 188 -1.73 -5.96 -1.04
CA PHE A 188 -1.66 -5.52 -2.43
C PHE A 188 -1.22 -6.59 -3.42
N ILE A 189 -0.54 -7.67 -3.00
CA ILE A 189 -0.21 -8.83 -3.86
C ILE A 189 -1.21 -9.99 -3.73
N LYS A 190 -1.59 -10.35 -2.50
CA LYS A 190 -2.51 -11.47 -2.27
C LYS A 190 -3.97 -11.11 -2.54
N ALA A 191 -4.30 -9.82 -2.47
CA ALA A 191 -5.59 -9.20 -2.76
C ALA A 191 -6.77 -9.99 -2.16
N ASP A 192 -6.71 -10.34 -0.89
CA ASP A 192 -7.77 -11.11 -0.24
C ASP A 192 -9.00 -10.24 0.09
N ALA A 193 -8.81 -8.95 0.38
CA ALA A 193 -9.90 -8.05 0.72
C ALA A 193 -10.63 -7.55 -0.55
N PRO A 194 -11.98 -7.57 -0.58
CA PRO A 194 -12.75 -7.00 -1.69
C PRO A 194 -12.45 -5.52 -1.95
N GLU A 195 -12.18 -4.74 -0.90
CA GLU A 195 -11.80 -3.34 -0.99
C GLU A 195 -10.45 -3.18 -1.71
N THR A 196 -9.46 -4.02 -1.41
CA THR A 196 -8.16 -4.05 -2.11
C THR A 196 -8.37 -4.39 -3.59
N ARG A 197 -9.22 -5.38 -3.91
CA ARG A 197 -9.52 -5.74 -5.30
C ARG A 197 -10.18 -4.61 -6.08
N ALA A 198 -11.10 -3.88 -5.44
CA ALA A 198 -11.72 -2.69 -6.02
C ALA A 198 -10.68 -1.59 -6.32
N LEU A 199 -9.78 -1.33 -5.37
CA LEU A 199 -8.67 -0.39 -5.56
C LEU A 199 -7.73 -0.84 -6.67
N LEU A 200 -7.33 -2.11 -6.72
CA LEU A 200 -6.43 -2.63 -7.76
C LEU A 200 -7.04 -2.53 -9.15
N LYS A 201 -8.36 -2.75 -9.28
CA LYS A 201 -9.09 -2.53 -10.54
C LYS A 201 -9.10 -1.06 -10.96
N LEU A 202 -9.35 -0.14 -10.02
CA LEU A 202 -9.23 1.30 -10.26
C LEU A 202 -7.80 1.66 -10.69
N TYR A 203 -6.81 1.21 -9.91
CA TYR A 203 -5.40 1.46 -10.15
C TYR A 203 -4.96 0.95 -11.52
N GLY A 204 -5.37 -0.26 -11.92
CA GLY A 204 -5.07 -0.82 -13.23
C GLY A 204 -5.69 -0.04 -14.39
N LYS A 205 -6.90 0.48 -14.21
CA LYS A 205 -7.58 1.32 -15.22
C LYS A 205 -6.93 2.70 -15.35
N TRP A 206 -6.60 3.33 -14.23
CA TRP A 206 -6.15 4.74 -14.22
C TRP A 206 -4.63 4.88 -14.30
N MET A 207 -3.88 3.92 -13.72
CA MET A 207 -2.41 3.87 -13.64
C MET A 207 -1.81 5.25 -13.29
N PRO A 208 -2.18 5.84 -12.14
CA PRO A 208 -1.86 7.22 -11.82
C PRO A 208 -0.35 7.43 -11.77
N GLU A 209 0.12 8.60 -12.24
CA GLU A 209 1.54 8.95 -12.21
C GLU A 209 2.09 9.03 -10.78
N ILE A 210 1.25 9.45 -9.83
CA ILE A 210 1.53 9.47 -8.38
C ILE A 210 0.38 8.82 -7.62
N PHE A 211 0.71 7.93 -6.70
CA PHE A 211 -0.19 7.32 -5.74
C PHE A 211 0.22 7.71 -4.32
N ILE A 212 -0.69 8.31 -3.57
CA ILE A 212 -0.48 8.82 -2.21
C ILE A 212 -1.37 8.02 -1.26
N ASP A 213 -0.76 7.35 -0.29
CA ASP A 213 -1.47 6.65 0.78
C ASP A 213 -1.19 7.33 2.11
N ILE A 214 -2.25 7.78 2.79
CA ILE A 214 -2.16 8.70 3.93
C ILE A 214 -2.50 7.98 5.23
N HIS A 215 -1.48 7.82 6.08
CA HIS A 215 -1.48 7.09 7.36
C HIS A 215 -1.16 8.01 8.55
N VAL A 216 -1.27 7.43 9.74
CA VAL A 216 -0.75 8.00 10.99
C VAL A 216 0.15 6.99 11.71
N THR A 217 1.41 7.36 11.92
CA THR A 217 2.41 6.50 12.54
C THR A 217 2.33 6.48 14.05
N ASN A 218 2.55 5.31 14.64
CA ASN A 218 2.74 5.11 16.09
C ASN A 218 4.20 5.29 16.54
N GLY A 219 5.05 5.87 15.70
CA GLY A 219 6.50 6.00 15.93
C GLY A 219 6.90 6.89 17.11
N ALA A 220 8.22 7.11 17.23
CA ALA A 220 8.80 7.93 18.29
C ALA A 220 8.37 9.40 18.19
N ASP A 221 8.30 10.09 19.33
CA ASP A 221 7.87 11.49 19.40
C ASP A 221 8.98 12.47 18.99
N PHE A 222 8.86 13.02 17.78
CA PHE A 222 9.74 14.04 17.20
C PHE A 222 8.98 15.33 16.85
N GLN A 223 9.68 16.38 16.37
CA GLN A 223 9.04 17.68 16.09
C GLN A 223 8.18 17.67 14.82
N TYR A 224 8.59 16.93 13.78
CA TYR A 224 7.89 16.86 12.49
C TYR A 224 6.42 16.46 12.62
N VAL A 225 5.56 17.08 11.82
CA VAL A 225 4.12 16.74 11.79
C VAL A 225 3.83 15.54 10.91
N SER A 226 4.56 15.43 9.80
CA SER A 226 4.46 14.31 8.87
C SER A 226 5.84 13.82 8.51
N THR A 227 5.92 12.51 8.33
CA THR A 227 7.03 11.85 7.65
C THR A 227 6.54 11.26 6.32
N TYR A 228 7.47 10.89 5.44
CA TYR A 228 7.12 10.33 4.13
C TYR A 228 7.98 9.12 3.76
N GLY A 229 7.37 8.12 3.13
CA GLY A 229 8.07 6.99 2.51
C GLY A 229 8.05 7.11 1.00
N LEU A 230 9.23 7.05 0.38
CA LEU A 230 9.45 6.94 -1.07
C LEU A 230 10.41 5.77 -1.33
N ASP A 231 10.46 5.26 -2.55
CA ASP A 231 11.49 4.28 -2.91
C ASP A 231 12.86 4.94 -3.05
N HIS A 232 13.84 4.42 -2.32
CA HIS A 232 15.25 4.84 -2.40
C HIS A 232 16.18 3.70 -2.82
N CYS A 233 15.69 2.45 -2.84
CA CYS A 233 16.52 1.25 -2.98
C CYS A 233 16.47 0.61 -4.38
N GLY A 234 15.39 0.76 -5.14
CA GLY A 234 15.30 0.28 -6.52
C GLY A 234 14.04 -0.49 -6.90
N PHE A 235 12.94 -0.35 -6.15
CA PHE A 235 11.64 -0.82 -6.61
C PHE A 235 11.16 -0.04 -7.84
N LEU A 236 11.49 1.24 -7.96
CA LEU A 236 11.42 2.05 -9.18
C LEU A 236 12.56 1.70 -10.13
N ALA A 237 12.29 1.66 -11.43
CA ALA A 237 13.37 1.57 -12.41
C ALA A 237 14.20 2.86 -12.39
N ARG A 238 15.47 2.76 -12.78
CA ARG A 238 16.45 3.85 -12.62
C ARG A 238 15.98 5.23 -13.13
N PRO A 239 15.31 5.36 -14.30
CA PRO A 239 14.82 6.66 -14.75
C PRO A 239 13.80 7.28 -13.79
N MET A 240 12.81 6.51 -13.33
CA MET A 240 11.83 6.99 -12.35
C MET A 240 12.42 7.17 -10.95
N LEU A 241 13.34 6.31 -10.51
CA LEU A 241 14.02 6.47 -9.22
C LEU A 241 14.78 7.80 -9.17
N ASN A 242 15.53 8.11 -10.23
CA ASN A 242 16.23 9.38 -10.36
C ASN A 242 15.25 10.56 -10.31
N TRP A 243 14.18 10.51 -11.11
CA TRP A 243 13.17 11.59 -11.14
C TRP A 243 12.51 11.79 -9.77
N SER A 244 12.17 10.70 -9.08
CA SER A 244 11.58 10.73 -7.74
C SER A 244 12.50 11.45 -6.76
N LYS A 245 13.79 11.10 -6.73
CA LYS A 245 14.75 11.69 -5.78
C LYS A 245 15.09 13.14 -6.11
N THR A 246 15.45 13.44 -7.35
CA THR A 246 16.04 14.74 -7.72
C THR A 246 15.02 15.81 -8.09
N ILE A 247 13.75 15.45 -8.23
CA ILE A 247 12.67 16.41 -8.56
C ILE A 247 11.57 16.32 -7.52
N PHE A 248 10.92 15.16 -7.41
CA PHE A 248 9.73 15.05 -6.57
C PHE A 248 10.04 15.28 -5.08
N GLU A 249 10.97 14.50 -4.53
CA GLU A 249 11.33 14.53 -3.12
C GLU A 249 11.93 15.88 -2.71
N GLU A 250 12.88 16.40 -3.50
CA GLU A 250 13.49 17.72 -3.25
C GLU A 250 12.45 18.85 -3.27
N GLU A 251 11.62 18.93 -4.31
CA GLU A 251 10.60 19.98 -4.41
C GLU A 251 9.53 19.85 -3.33
N LEU A 252 9.15 18.61 -2.97
CA LEU A 252 8.17 18.36 -1.91
C LEU A 252 8.69 18.82 -0.56
N LYS A 253 9.94 18.47 -0.19
CA LYS A 253 10.59 18.94 1.04
C LYS A 253 10.62 20.47 1.10
N SER A 254 11.07 21.12 0.02
CA SER A 254 11.13 22.59 -0.03
C SER A 254 9.75 23.25 0.00
N SER A 255 8.73 22.64 -0.63
CA SER A 255 7.34 23.15 -0.57
C SER A 255 6.78 23.08 0.85
N MET A 256 6.98 21.95 1.50
CA MET A 256 6.51 21.71 2.85
C MET A 256 7.22 22.58 3.90
N GLU A 257 8.53 22.81 3.74
CA GLU A 257 9.26 23.77 4.56
C GLU A 257 8.71 25.20 4.42
N ARG A 258 8.45 25.67 3.18
CA ARG A 258 7.84 26.99 2.94
C ARG A 258 6.42 27.10 3.51
N ALA A 259 5.68 25.99 3.57
CA ALA A 259 4.36 25.93 4.18
C ALA A 259 4.40 25.94 5.72
N GLY A 260 5.58 25.87 6.34
CA GLY A 260 5.75 25.79 7.80
C GLY A 260 5.58 24.38 8.37
N TYR A 261 5.54 23.36 7.52
CA TYR A 261 5.35 21.95 7.89
C TYR A 261 6.51 21.10 7.36
N PRO A 262 7.77 21.32 7.81
CA PRO A 262 8.89 20.51 7.33
C PRO A 262 8.59 19.02 7.53
N ILE A 263 8.93 18.23 6.52
CA ILE A 263 8.75 16.77 6.50
C ILE A 263 10.09 16.06 6.51
N PHE A 264 10.09 14.83 7.00
CA PHE A 264 11.29 13.99 7.13
C PHE A 264 11.03 12.59 6.57
N PRO A 265 12.04 11.88 6.00
CA PRO A 265 11.84 10.50 5.57
C PRO A 265 11.28 9.64 6.69
N TYR A 266 10.39 8.69 6.38
CA TYR A 266 9.93 7.68 7.33
C TYR A 266 11.05 6.68 7.59
N PHE A 267 11.27 6.34 8.85
CA PHE A 267 12.52 5.70 9.28
C PHE A 267 12.33 4.79 10.49
N GLU A 268 13.26 3.85 10.62
CA GLU A 268 13.58 3.15 11.86
C GLU A 268 14.86 3.71 12.51
N PHE A 269 14.94 3.64 13.84
CA PHE A 269 16.21 3.91 14.52
C PHE A 269 17.14 2.70 14.35
N ASN A 270 18.40 2.97 14.01
CA ASN A 270 19.44 1.94 13.96
C ASN A 270 19.66 1.26 15.34
N SER A 271 19.34 1.96 16.42
CA SER A 271 19.21 1.39 17.76
C SER A 271 18.12 2.11 18.56
N TYR A 272 17.17 1.34 19.09
CA TYR A 272 16.13 1.86 19.98
C TYR A 272 16.65 2.27 21.37
N THR A 273 17.83 1.79 21.77
CA THR A 273 18.47 2.15 23.06
C THR A 273 19.53 3.23 22.92
N ASN A 274 19.94 3.54 21.69
CA ASN A 274 20.84 4.64 21.36
C ASN A 274 20.38 5.30 20.06
N PRO A 275 19.39 6.22 20.11
CA PRO A 275 18.89 6.90 18.91
C PRO A 275 20.01 7.53 18.09
N GLY A 276 21.05 8.08 18.73
CA GLY A 276 22.24 8.65 18.08
C GLY A 276 23.04 7.67 17.20
N ALA A 277 22.77 6.37 17.27
CA ALA A 277 23.36 5.36 16.39
C ALA A 277 22.91 5.49 14.92
N GLY A 278 21.94 6.34 14.63
CA GLY A 278 21.56 6.72 13.28
C GLY A 278 20.16 6.29 12.87
N LEU A 279 19.79 6.72 11.67
CA LEU A 279 18.46 6.57 11.08
C LEU A 279 18.52 5.67 9.84
N LEU A 280 17.51 4.83 9.68
CA LEU A 280 17.36 3.89 8.58
C LEU A 280 16.05 4.19 7.84
N PRO A 281 16.05 4.94 6.73
CA PRO A 281 14.84 5.18 5.95
C PRO A 281 14.23 3.86 5.43
N ASP A 282 12.91 3.74 5.54
CA ASP A 282 12.21 2.51 5.21
C ASP A 282 11.94 2.39 3.71
N ASN A 283 12.00 1.15 3.21
CA ASN A 283 11.58 0.82 1.85
C ASN A 283 10.58 -0.33 1.89
N PHE A 284 9.57 -0.25 1.03
CA PHE A 284 8.39 -1.11 1.14
C PHE A 284 8.26 -2.02 -0.08
N PRO A 285 8.25 -3.36 0.09
CA PRO A 285 7.95 -4.29 -1.00
C PRO A 285 6.50 -4.14 -1.48
N PRO A 286 6.14 -4.68 -2.66
CA PRO A 286 4.84 -4.41 -3.30
C PRO A 286 3.61 -5.04 -2.62
N GLN A 287 3.75 -5.65 -1.43
CA GLN A 287 2.59 -5.98 -0.59
C GLN A 287 1.98 -4.74 0.08
N TYR A 288 2.75 -3.65 0.18
CA TYR A 288 2.33 -2.34 0.66
C TYR A 288 1.89 -1.48 -0.52
N SER A 289 0.99 -0.54 -0.28
CA SER A 289 0.35 0.29 -1.30
C SER A 289 1.36 1.17 -2.08
N ASN A 290 2.27 1.85 -1.38
CA ASN A 290 3.35 2.66 -1.94
C ASN A 290 4.40 1.80 -2.66
N GLY A 291 4.77 0.65 -2.07
CA GLY A 291 5.65 -0.32 -2.70
C GLY A 291 5.07 -0.87 -4.01
N TYR A 292 3.76 -1.11 -4.03
CA TYR A 292 3.03 -1.59 -5.21
C TYR A 292 3.09 -0.55 -6.34
N ALA A 293 2.89 0.73 -6.03
CA ALA A 293 3.03 1.80 -7.01
C ALA A 293 4.46 1.89 -7.57
N SER A 294 5.47 1.83 -6.69
CA SER A 294 6.88 1.83 -7.09
C SER A 294 7.24 0.66 -8.01
N ALA A 295 6.76 -0.55 -7.72
CA ALA A 295 6.95 -1.72 -8.57
C ALA A 295 6.26 -1.60 -9.95
N ASN A 296 5.27 -0.69 -10.08
CA ASN A 296 4.63 -0.30 -11.33
C ASN A 296 5.31 0.91 -12.01
N ASN A 297 6.50 1.32 -11.54
CA ASN A 297 7.20 2.53 -11.99
C ASN A 297 6.33 3.79 -11.92
N ARG A 298 5.52 3.90 -10.86
CA ARG A 298 4.77 5.09 -10.46
C ARG A 298 5.29 5.54 -9.10
N ILE A 299 5.15 6.83 -8.77
CA ILE A 299 5.55 7.29 -7.43
C ILE A 299 4.55 6.76 -6.42
N GLY A 300 5.02 5.93 -5.49
CA GLY A 300 4.29 5.56 -4.30
C GLY A 300 4.73 6.40 -3.12
N LEU A 301 3.92 7.39 -2.74
CA LEU A 301 4.15 8.26 -1.60
C LEU A 301 3.35 7.75 -0.40
N LEU A 302 4.04 7.19 0.59
CA LEU A 302 3.45 6.93 1.90
C LEU A 302 3.54 8.20 2.74
N LEU A 303 2.44 8.67 3.30
CA LEU A 303 2.46 9.73 4.33
C LEU A 303 2.21 9.11 5.68
N GLU A 304 3.08 9.41 6.62
CA GLU A 304 2.97 8.97 8.00
C GLU A 304 2.88 10.21 8.89
N ASN A 305 1.65 10.68 9.06
CA ASN A 305 1.35 11.77 9.99
C ASN A 305 1.64 11.31 11.42
N HIS A 306 2.06 12.23 12.27
CA HIS A 306 2.59 11.84 13.57
C HIS A 306 1.51 11.87 14.66
N ILE A 307 1.18 10.70 15.22
CA ILE A 307 0.07 10.44 16.14
C ILE A 307 -0.06 11.44 17.32
N TYR A 308 1.05 11.94 17.82
CA TYR A 308 1.07 12.83 18.98
C TYR A 308 0.77 14.31 18.66
N LYS A 309 0.81 14.69 17.38
CA LYS A 309 0.54 16.07 16.96
C LYS A 309 -0.97 16.34 16.98
N PRO A 310 -1.40 17.58 17.28
CA PRO A 310 -2.81 17.91 17.25
C PRO A 310 -3.43 17.55 15.90
N TYR A 311 -4.65 16.99 15.90
CA TYR A 311 -5.32 16.55 14.68
C TYR A 311 -5.33 17.62 13.58
N LYS A 312 -5.52 18.88 13.97
CA LYS A 312 -5.48 20.02 13.04
C LYS A 312 -4.18 20.16 12.27
N GLU A 313 -3.05 20.01 12.94
CA GLU A 313 -1.74 20.11 12.30
C GLU A 313 -1.54 18.98 11.30
N ARG A 314 -2.00 17.78 11.64
CA ARG A 314 -1.85 16.60 10.77
C ARG A 314 -2.73 16.68 9.52
N VAL A 315 -3.98 17.15 9.65
CA VAL A 315 -4.87 17.45 8.51
C VAL A 315 -4.26 18.54 7.63
N THR A 316 -3.70 19.60 8.21
CA THR A 316 -3.07 20.70 7.46
C THR A 316 -1.82 20.23 6.71
N ALA A 317 -0.98 19.41 7.34
CA ALA A 317 0.18 18.80 6.69
C ALA A 317 -0.24 17.92 5.50
N ALA A 318 -1.21 17.03 5.69
CA ALA A 318 -1.74 16.19 4.60
C ALA A 318 -2.34 17.03 3.45
N TYR A 319 -3.08 18.10 3.76
CA TYR A 319 -3.61 19.03 2.75
C TYR A 319 -2.48 19.62 1.89
N ASN A 320 -1.43 20.14 2.53
CA ASN A 320 -0.30 20.77 1.86
C ASN A 320 0.52 19.77 1.04
N ILE A 321 0.63 18.52 1.49
CA ILE A 321 1.33 17.47 0.76
C ILE A 321 0.57 17.06 -0.50
N ILE A 322 -0.76 16.86 -0.43
CA ILE A 322 -1.57 16.53 -1.61
C ILE A 322 -1.50 17.68 -2.63
N LEU A 323 -1.69 18.93 -2.15
CA LEU A 323 -1.59 20.13 -2.98
C LEU A 323 -0.22 20.24 -3.66
N SER A 324 0.86 20.14 -2.89
CA SER A 324 2.23 20.21 -3.41
C SER A 324 2.52 19.10 -4.42
N SER A 325 2.01 17.89 -4.17
CA SER A 325 2.19 16.76 -5.09
C SER A 325 1.52 17.02 -6.44
N LEU A 326 0.31 17.60 -6.45
CA LEU A 326 -0.38 18.01 -7.68
C LEU A 326 0.40 19.11 -8.42
N GLU A 327 0.89 20.12 -7.70
CA GLU A 327 1.68 21.21 -8.29
C GLU A 327 2.99 20.72 -8.92
N ILE A 328 3.75 19.89 -8.20
CA ILE A 328 5.03 19.33 -8.66
C ILE A 328 4.80 18.43 -9.88
N ALA A 329 3.83 17.52 -9.81
CA ALA A 329 3.52 16.61 -10.91
C ALA A 329 3.03 17.36 -12.16
N GLY A 330 2.13 18.33 -11.98
CA GLY A 330 1.61 19.15 -13.09
C GLY A 330 2.70 20.01 -13.73
N ARG A 331 3.51 20.70 -12.92
CA ARG A 331 4.62 21.56 -13.39
C ARG A 331 5.69 20.76 -14.14
N ASN A 332 5.98 19.54 -13.68
CA ASN A 332 7.01 18.67 -14.25
C ASN A 332 6.44 17.54 -15.14
N SER A 333 5.21 17.69 -15.64
CA SER A 333 4.47 16.62 -16.35
C SER A 333 5.22 16.01 -17.53
N ASN A 334 5.95 16.80 -18.33
CA ASN A 334 6.71 16.28 -19.47
C ASN A 334 7.87 15.37 -19.04
N SER A 335 8.67 15.79 -18.05
CA SER A 335 9.79 14.98 -17.56
C SER A 335 9.31 13.74 -16.81
N LEU A 336 8.19 13.85 -16.08
CA LEU A 336 7.53 12.73 -15.41
C LEU A 336 7.07 11.67 -16.42
N LYS A 337 6.31 12.06 -17.45
CA LYS A 337 5.85 11.15 -18.51
C LYS A 337 7.02 10.48 -19.23
N LYS A 338 8.10 11.22 -19.49
CA LYS A 338 9.31 10.66 -20.09
C LYS A 338 9.95 9.61 -19.18
N ALA A 339 10.14 9.92 -17.89
CA ALA A 339 10.77 9.00 -16.95
C ALA A 339 9.96 7.71 -16.76
N ILE A 340 8.62 7.80 -16.81
CA ILE A 340 7.71 6.65 -16.83
C ILE A 340 7.93 5.82 -18.11
N SER A 341 7.85 6.45 -19.29
CA SER A 341 8.02 5.75 -20.57
C SER A 341 9.38 5.08 -20.71
N ASP A 342 10.45 5.74 -20.28
CA ASP A 342 11.81 5.19 -20.28
C ASP A 342 11.90 3.98 -19.33
N SER A 343 11.25 4.07 -18.16
CA SER A 343 11.21 2.98 -17.17
C SER A 343 10.45 1.77 -17.67
N GLU A 344 9.28 1.96 -18.28
CA GLU A 344 8.46 0.89 -18.86
C GLU A 344 9.17 0.19 -20.03
N THR A 345 9.84 0.97 -20.88
CA THR A 345 10.68 0.44 -21.98
C THR A 345 11.85 -0.38 -21.42
N LEU A 346 12.53 0.14 -20.39
CA LEU A 346 13.66 -0.54 -19.76
C LEU A 346 13.22 -1.89 -19.18
N VAL A 347 12.21 -1.91 -18.31
CA VAL A 347 11.81 -3.16 -17.61
C VAL A 347 11.23 -4.22 -18.54
N SER A 348 10.68 -3.82 -19.68
CA SER A 348 10.13 -4.75 -20.69
C SER A 348 11.21 -5.30 -21.65
N SER A 349 12.42 -4.74 -21.63
CA SER A 349 13.49 -5.09 -22.56
C SER A 349 14.15 -6.44 -22.26
N ALA A 350 14.74 -7.07 -23.29
CA ALA A 350 15.55 -8.27 -23.12
C ALA A 350 16.81 -8.03 -22.27
N ASN A 351 17.37 -6.82 -22.33
CA ASN A 351 18.52 -6.43 -21.50
C ASN A 351 18.18 -6.48 -20.01
N PHE A 352 17.00 -6.00 -19.61
CA PHE A 352 16.56 -6.06 -18.22
C PHE A 352 16.36 -7.50 -17.75
N ARG A 353 15.84 -8.39 -18.60
CA ARG A 353 15.73 -9.83 -18.29
C ARG A 353 17.07 -10.53 -18.17
N ARG A 354 18.11 -10.04 -18.86
CA ARG A 354 19.45 -10.62 -18.79
C ARG A 354 20.08 -10.41 -17.40
N ASP A 355 19.74 -9.34 -16.71
CA ASP A 355 20.26 -9.10 -15.36
C ASP A 355 19.36 -9.76 -14.31
N SER A 356 19.87 -9.98 -13.09
CA SER A 356 19.04 -10.50 -12.01
C SER A 356 18.23 -9.37 -11.37
N LEU A 357 16.92 -9.56 -11.24
CA LEU A 357 16.00 -8.63 -10.59
C LEU A 357 16.11 -8.76 -9.07
N PRO A 358 16.45 -7.68 -8.34
CA PRO A 358 16.30 -7.64 -6.89
C PRO A 358 14.83 -7.68 -6.48
N LEU A 359 14.48 -8.52 -5.51
CA LEU A 359 13.14 -8.61 -4.92
C LEU A 359 13.11 -8.15 -3.45
N MET A 360 14.28 -8.04 -2.81
CA MET A 360 14.41 -7.51 -1.46
C MET A 360 15.67 -6.68 -1.32
N PHE A 361 15.59 -5.67 -0.46
CA PHE A 361 16.67 -4.75 -0.16
C PHE A 361 16.81 -4.59 1.35
N SER A 362 18.02 -4.34 1.81
CA SER A 362 18.30 -3.93 3.19
C SER A 362 19.44 -2.93 3.24
N HIS A 363 19.51 -2.18 4.34
CA HIS A 363 20.61 -1.25 4.60
C HIS A 363 21.94 -2.01 4.73
N ASP A 364 22.94 -1.65 3.92
CA ASP A 364 24.32 -2.15 4.07
C ASP A 364 25.19 -1.24 4.95
N LYS A 365 24.69 -0.02 5.23
CA LYS A 365 25.29 0.98 6.10
C LYS A 365 26.68 1.45 5.62
N LEU A 366 26.94 1.37 4.32
CA LEU A 366 28.23 1.77 3.72
C LEU A 366 28.33 3.28 3.48
N GLU A 367 27.20 3.91 3.13
CA GLU A 367 27.07 5.35 2.92
C GLU A 367 26.04 5.94 3.90
N SER A 368 26.39 7.08 4.49
CA SER A 368 25.51 7.86 5.33
C SER A 368 25.71 9.35 5.10
N GLU A 369 24.67 10.12 5.36
CA GLU A 369 24.72 11.57 5.40
C GLU A 369 24.36 12.08 6.80
N ILE A 370 24.99 13.17 7.23
CA ILE A 370 24.63 13.81 8.50
C ILE A 370 23.44 14.72 8.25
N VAL A 371 22.34 14.42 8.94
CA VAL A 371 21.10 15.20 8.86
C VAL A 371 20.83 15.94 10.17
N ASP A 372 20.17 17.09 10.06
CA ASP A 372 19.62 17.81 11.20
C ASP A 372 18.24 17.20 11.53
N PHE A 373 18.19 16.42 12.61
CA PHE A 373 16.97 15.77 13.07
C PHE A 373 16.27 16.62 14.14
N LEU A 374 15.04 17.06 13.86
CA LEU A 374 14.25 17.87 14.79
C LEU A 374 13.57 16.98 15.86
N ALA A 375 14.19 16.89 17.03
CA ALA A 375 13.77 16.07 18.16
C ALA A 375 13.26 16.89 19.35
N TRP A 376 12.74 16.21 20.36
CA TRP A 376 12.49 16.78 21.69
C TRP A 376 13.57 16.31 22.66
N LYS A 377 13.91 17.12 23.66
CA LYS A 377 14.75 16.63 24.76
C LYS A 377 14.02 15.56 25.56
N GLU A 378 14.76 14.58 26.08
CA GLU A 378 14.21 13.59 27.00
C GLU A 378 14.01 14.20 28.39
N LYS A 379 12.90 13.81 29.02
CA LYS A 379 12.62 14.06 30.44
C LYS A 379 12.40 12.72 31.14
N ARG A 380 12.97 12.57 32.33
CA ARG A 380 12.82 11.38 33.18
C ARG A 380 11.97 11.72 34.38
N GLU A 381 11.01 10.87 34.69
CA GLU A 381 10.17 11.00 35.87
C GLU A 381 9.95 9.62 36.50
N VAL A 382 9.66 9.59 37.80
CA VAL A 382 9.21 8.37 38.47
C VAL A 382 7.69 8.40 38.48
N SER A 383 7.07 7.40 37.87
CA SER A 383 5.62 7.23 37.82
C SER A 383 5.07 7.09 39.24
N ASP A 384 4.12 7.94 39.61
CA ASP A 384 3.36 7.84 40.87
C ASP A 384 2.38 6.66 40.87
N LEU A 385 1.91 6.24 39.70
CA LEU A 385 1.03 5.09 39.52
C LEU A 385 1.75 3.74 39.68
N THR A 386 2.96 3.61 39.10
CA THR A 386 3.65 2.31 38.98
C THR A 386 4.98 2.24 39.72
N GLY A 387 5.53 3.37 40.16
CA GLY A 387 6.89 3.47 40.71
C GLY A 387 8.00 3.31 39.68
N ALA A 388 7.68 3.07 38.40
CA ALA A 388 8.67 2.91 37.35
C ALA A 388 9.28 4.26 36.95
N GLU A 389 10.59 4.28 36.68
CA GLU A 389 11.20 5.40 35.97
C GLU A 389 10.83 5.30 34.48
N TRP A 390 10.26 6.36 33.93
CA TRP A 390 9.95 6.44 32.50
C TRP A 390 10.60 7.67 31.86
N VAL A 391 10.98 7.51 30.60
CA VAL A 391 11.57 8.55 29.75
C VAL A 391 10.55 8.95 28.70
N TYR A 392 10.31 10.25 28.55
CA TYR A 392 9.42 10.77 27.51
C TYR A 392 9.97 12.04 26.88
N SER A 393 9.44 12.38 25.70
CA SER A 393 9.79 13.59 24.96
C SER A 393 9.18 14.84 25.60
N ASP A 394 10.03 15.78 26.03
CA ASP A 394 9.61 17.10 26.50
C ASP A 394 9.28 18.01 25.30
N ARG A 395 7.98 18.09 25.00
CA ARG A 395 7.42 18.90 23.91
C ARG A 395 7.58 20.41 24.09
N THR A 396 8.14 20.87 25.21
CA THR A 396 8.47 22.29 25.46
C THR A 396 9.95 22.60 25.23
N ALA A 397 10.78 21.59 25.01
CA ALA A 397 12.22 21.71 24.84
C ALA A 397 12.68 21.15 23.48
N PRO A 398 12.40 21.86 22.36
CA PRO A 398 12.85 21.44 21.04
C PRO A 398 14.37 21.43 20.96
N VAL A 399 14.93 20.45 20.25
CA VAL A 399 16.36 20.32 20.00
C VAL A 399 16.60 19.79 18.59
N THR A 400 17.65 20.29 17.93
CA THR A 400 18.15 19.73 16.68
C THR A 400 19.35 18.84 16.99
N VAL A 401 19.26 17.58 16.57
CA VAL A 401 20.31 16.58 16.78
C VAL A 401 20.92 16.22 15.44
N LYS A 402 22.25 16.27 15.35
CA LYS A 402 22.96 15.77 14.16
C LYS A 402 23.05 14.25 14.23
N MET A 403 22.51 13.57 13.23
CA MET A 403 22.44 12.10 13.19
C MET A 403 22.92 11.58 11.84
N PRO A 404 23.63 10.43 11.79
CA PRO A 404 23.87 9.75 10.53
C PRO A 404 22.57 9.10 10.04
N MET A 405 22.17 9.39 8.81
CA MET A 405 21.11 8.69 8.09
C MET A 405 21.76 7.79 7.03
N PHE A 406 21.55 6.48 7.13
CA PHE A 406 22.14 5.53 6.18
C PHE A 406 21.28 5.47 4.92
N VAL A 407 21.88 5.83 3.79
CA VAL A 407 21.16 6.02 2.50
C VAL A 407 21.54 4.98 1.44
N SER A 408 22.28 3.95 1.85
CA SER A 408 22.82 2.89 1.01
C SER A 408 22.16 1.55 1.30
N TYR A 409 21.89 0.81 0.22
CA TYR A 409 21.14 -0.43 0.23
C TYR A 409 21.83 -1.51 -0.58
N LYS A 410 21.78 -2.75 -0.08
CA LYS A 410 22.15 -3.96 -0.83
C LYS A 410 20.91 -4.74 -1.22
N SER A 411 20.99 -5.46 -2.34
CA SER A 411 19.98 -6.45 -2.70
C SER A 411 20.20 -7.74 -1.91
N GLU A 412 19.22 -8.17 -1.12
CA GLU A 412 19.30 -9.41 -0.34
C GLU A 412 18.87 -10.65 -1.13
N LEU A 413 17.89 -10.47 -2.01
CA LEU A 413 17.35 -11.53 -2.85
C LEU A 413 17.35 -11.05 -4.30
N LYS A 414 17.99 -11.83 -5.17
CA LYS A 414 17.99 -11.60 -6.62
C LYS A 414 17.46 -12.84 -7.33
N VAL A 415 16.66 -12.62 -8.35
CA VAL A 415 16.14 -13.69 -9.19
C VAL A 415 16.48 -13.43 -10.65
N LYS A 416 16.82 -14.49 -11.38
CA LYS A 416 16.96 -14.41 -12.83
C LYS A 416 15.56 -14.45 -13.44
N LEU A 417 15.18 -13.45 -14.22
CA LEU A 417 13.88 -13.49 -14.89
C LEU A 417 13.90 -14.53 -16.03
N PRO A 418 12.86 -15.38 -16.14
CA PRO A 418 12.66 -16.22 -17.32
C PRO A 418 12.16 -15.37 -18.49
N GLU A 419 12.11 -15.93 -19.71
CA GLU A 419 11.38 -15.32 -20.82
C GLU A 419 9.87 -15.28 -20.54
N ALA A 420 9.35 -16.37 -19.98
CA ALA A 420 7.97 -16.44 -19.51
C ALA A 420 7.82 -17.40 -18.33
N TYR A 421 6.77 -17.22 -17.55
CA TYR A 421 6.24 -18.25 -16.66
C TYR A 421 5.12 -18.99 -17.39
N ILE A 422 4.96 -20.28 -17.10
CA ILE A 422 3.80 -21.07 -17.54
C ILE A 422 3.08 -21.62 -16.31
N ILE A 423 1.76 -21.42 -16.27
CA ILE A 423 0.89 -21.71 -15.13
C ILE A 423 -0.22 -22.65 -15.62
N PRO A 424 -0.32 -23.88 -15.08
CA PRO A 424 -1.40 -24.79 -15.42
C PRO A 424 -2.77 -24.19 -15.11
N GLN A 425 -3.75 -24.39 -15.99
CA GLN A 425 -5.06 -23.74 -15.89
C GLN A 425 -5.87 -24.14 -14.65
N GLU A 426 -5.55 -25.26 -14.02
CA GLU A 426 -6.13 -25.67 -12.73
C GLU A 426 -5.82 -24.69 -11.59
N HIS A 427 -4.78 -23.85 -11.71
CA HIS A 427 -4.45 -22.80 -10.73
C HIS A 427 -5.28 -21.54 -10.92
N SER A 428 -6.60 -21.70 -10.92
CA SER A 428 -7.59 -20.65 -11.14
C SER A 428 -7.42 -19.43 -10.23
N GLU A 429 -7.12 -19.62 -8.94
CA GLU A 429 -6.89 -18.52 -7.99
C GLU A 429 -5.68 -17.66 -8.38
N THR A 430 -4.60 -18.28 -8.88
CA THR A 430 -3.43 -17.53 -9.39
C THR A 430 -3.78 -16.77 -10.66
N ILE A 431 -4.53 -17.39 -11.59
CA ILE A 431 -4.96 -16.74 -12.84
C ILE A 431 -5.92 -15.57 -12.55
N GLU A 432 -6.79 -15.70 -11.56
CA GLU A 432 -7.66 -14.62 -11.10
C GLU A 432 -6.83 -13.44 -10.56
N LEU A 433 -5.80 -13.71 -9.77
CA LEU A 433 -4.88 -12.66 -9.29
C LEU A 433 -4.15 -11.97 -10.45
N LEU A 434 -3.71 -12.70 -11.48
CA LEU A 434 -3.15 -12.07 -12.68
C LEU A 434 -4.12 -11.05 -13.29
N ASN A 435 -5.41 -11.39 -13.38
CA ASN A 435 -6.44 -10.48 -13.88
C ASN A 435 -6.62 -9.25 -12.97
N VAL A 436 -6.69 -9.45 -11.65
CA VAL A 436 -6.81 -8.36 -10.66
C VAL A 436 -5.65 -7.36 -10.78
N HIS A 437 -4.45 -7.86 -11.04
CA HIS A 437 -3.25 -7.04 -11.23
C HIS A 437 -3.09 -6.42 -12.62
N GLY A 438 -3.95 -6.77 -13.57
CA GLY A 438 -3.84 -6.36 -14.96
C GLY A 438 -2.58 -6.93 -15.64
N ILE A 439 -2.15 -8.13 -15.25
CA ILE A 439 -1.04 -8.84 -15.89
C ILE A 439 -1.56 -9.48 -17.17
N ILE A 440 -0.86 -9.21 -18.27
CA ILE A 440 -1.21 -9.74 -19.59
C ILE A 440 -0.57 -11.12 -19.75
N TYR A 441 -1.33 -12.06 -20.30
CA TYR A 441 -0.89 -13.42 -20.56
C TYR A 441 -1.62 -14.01 -21.77
N ASP A 442 -0.99 -15.01 -22.38
CA ASP A 442 -1.60 -15.82 -23.45
C ASP A 442 -2.02 -17.20 -22.91
N ARG A 443 -2.81 -17.93 -23.70
CA ARG A 443 -3.17 -19.32 -23.43
C ARG A 443 -2.65 -20.23 -24.52
N LEU A 444 -2.16 -21.40 -24.13
CA LEU A 444 -1.80 -22.44 -25.09
C LEU A 444 -3.02 -22.87 -25.91
N THR A 445 -2.84 -22.96 -27.22
CA THR A 445 -3.91 -23.33 -28.18
C THR A 445 -4.01 -24.84 -28.38
N GLU A 446 -2.97 -25.59 -28.01
CA GLU A 446 -2.86 -27.05 -28.07
C GLU A 446 -2.03 -27.60 -26.91
N ASP A 447 -2.14 -28.90 -26.66
CA ASP A 447 -1.27 -29.58 -25.70
C ASP A 447 0.17 -29.53 -26.21
N SER A 448 1.11 -29.25 -25.31
CA SER A 448 2.51 -29.00 -25.67
C SER A 448 3.46 -29.64 -24.68
N VAL A 449 4.64 -30.03 -25.14
CA VAL A 449 5.72 -30.52 -24.27
C VAL A 449 6.89 -29.55 -24.40
N MET A 450 7.31 -28.95 -23.29
CA MET A 450 8.29 -27.88 -23.28
C MET A 450 9.46 -28.20 -22.34
N ASP A 451 10.67 -27.78 -22.72
CA ASP A 451 11.84 -27.78 -21.84
C ASP A 451 11.77 -26.53 -20.94
N VAL A 452 11.69 -26.73 -19.62
CA VAL A 452 11.44 -25.66 -18.64
C VAL A 452 12.34 -25.82 -17.42
N GLU A 453 12.49 -24.72 -16.67
CA GLU A 453 12.97 -24.75 -15.29
C GLU A 453 11.79 -24.86 -14.32
N THR A 454 11.88 -25.74 -13.34
CA THR A 454 10.91 -25.87 -12.24
C THR A 454 11.62 -25.83 -10.90
N TYR A 455 10.87 -25.59 -9.83
CA TYR A 455 11.38 -25.63 -8.47
C TYR A 455 10.94 -26.91 -7.76
N ARG A 456 11.89 -27.60 -7.12
CA ARG A 456 11.61 -28.71 -6.19
C ARG A 456 11.81 -28.22 -4.76
N PHE A 457 10.70 -28.08 -4.05
CA PHE A 457 10.66 -27.65 -2.67
C PHE A 457 11.31 -28.67 -1.73
N HIS A 458 12.01 -28.16 -0.74
CA HIS A 458 12.50 -28.93 0.39
C HIS A 458 12.55 -28.05 1.64
N SER A 459 12.70 -28.67 2.81
CA SER A 459 12.73 -27.98 4.10
C SER A 459 11.52 -27.04 4.33
N PRO A 460 10.28 -27.42 4.00
CA PRO A 460 9.12 -26.53 4.18
C PRO A 460 8.88 -26.23 5.66
N LYS A 461 8.58 -24.96 5.96
CA LYS A 461 8.27 -24.45 7.29
C LYS A 461 7.01 -23.61 7.21
N TRP A 462 5.93 -24.11 7.81
CA TRP A 462 4.69 -23.36 7.97
C TRP A 462 4.73 -22.49 9.21
N SER A 463 4.08 -21.33 9.16
CA SER A 463 3.82 -20.53 10.35
C SER A 463 2.98 -21.33 11.36
N GLN A 464 3.25 -21.15 12.66
CA GLN A 464 2.49 -21.84 13.71
C GLN A 464 1.05 -21.30 13.82
N PHE A 465 0.87 -20.01 13.53
CA PHE A 465 -0.40 -19.31 13.56
C PHE A 465 -0.67 -18.66 12.21
N PRO A 466 -1.95 -18.47 11.84
CA PRO A 466 -2.28 -17.72 10.63
C PRO A 466 -1.87 -16.26 10.80
N TYR A 467 -1.38 -15.66 9.73
CA TYR A 467 -1.13 -14.22 9.60
C TYR A 467 -1.98 -13.70 8.45
N GLU A 468 -2.79 -12.66 8.69
CA GLU A 468 -3.76 -12.13 7.71
C GLU A 468 -4.68 -13.22 7.13
N GLY A 469 -5.09 -14.19 7.96
CA GLY A 469 -5.97 -15.30 7.56
C GLY A 469 -5.28 -16.46 6.82
N ARG A 470 -3.97 -16.39 6.57
CA ARG A 470 -3.22 -17.42 5.81
C ARG A 470 -2.10 -18.04 6.63
N PHE A 471 -1.88 -19.35 6.45
CA PHE A 471 -0.69 -20.04 6.98
C PHE A 471 0.46 -19.85 6.01
N GLN A 472 1.42 -19.03 6.40
CA GLN A 472 2.56 -18.70 5.55
C GLN A 472 3.51 -19.89 5.42
N LEU A 473 4.15 -20.00 4.26
CA LEU A 473 5.11 -21.06 3.96
C LEU A 473 6.47 -20.48 3.58
N ASN A 474 7.48 -20.82 4.37
CA ASN A 474 8.88 -20.61 4.01
C ASN A 474 9.46 -21.95 3.53
N VAL A 475 10.08 -21.95 2.36
CA VAL A 475 10.57 -23.17 1.71
C VAL A 475 11.90 -22.90 1.03
N ASP A 476 12.80 -23.87 1.06
CA ASP A 476 13.99 -23.89 0.20
C ASP A 476 13.68 -24.67 -1.08
N TYR A 477 14.47 -24.47 -2.13
CA TYR A 477 14.27 -25.22 -3.37
C TYR A 477 15.55 -25.51 -4.13
N THR A 478 15.49 -26.54 -4.98
CA THR A 478 16.44 -26.76 -6.07
C THR A 478 15.78 -26.47 -7.41
N VAL A 479 16.56 -25.93 -8.35
CA VAL A 479 16.11 -25.71 -9.73
C VAL A 479 16.36 -26.98 -10.54
N GLN A 480 15.36 -27.42 -11.30
CA GLN A 480 15.46 -28.58 -12.18
C GLN A 480 15.16 -28.14 -13.60
N LYS A 481 16.00 -28.57 -14.56
CA LYS A 481 15.71 -28.48 -15.99
C LYS A 481 15.07 -29.79 -16.43
N GLU A 482 13.84 -29.72 -16.91
CA GLU A 482 13.08 -30.91 -17.26
C GLU A 482 12.07 -30.63 -18.37
N ARG A 483 11.66 -31.71 -19.03
CA ARG A 483 10.66 -31.68 -20.09
C ARG A 483 9.27 -31.94 -19.48
N VAL A 484 8.38 -30.97 -19.57
CA VAL A 484 7.05 -31.01 -18.92
C VAL A 484 5.94 -30.91 -19.96
N SER A 485 4.91 -31.73 -19.80
CA SER A 485 3.68 -31.64 -20.59
C SER A 485 2.74 -30.59 -20.00
N PHE A 486 2.26 -29.69 -20.87
CA PHE A 486 1.27 -28.66 -20.61
C PHE A 486 0.06 -28.88 -21.50
N ARG A 487 -1.10 -28.39 -21.06
CA ARG A 487 -2.39 -28.59 -21.73
C ARG A 487 -2.82 -27.34 -22.48
N LYS A 488 -3.61 -27.53 -23.52
CA LYS A 488 -4.41 -26.46 -24.11
C LYS A 488 -5.16 -25.71 -23.02
N GLY A 489 -5.02 -24.38 -22.99
CA GLY A 489 -5.63 -23.50 -22.00
C GLY A 489 -4.70 -23.05 -20.86
N ASP A 490 -3.55 -23.71 -20.67
CA ASP A 490 -2.53 -23.29 -19.70
C ASP A 490 -1.99 -21.90 -20.06
N VAL A 491 -1.65 -21.13 -19.05
CA VAL A 491 -1.38 -19.69 -19.15
C VAL A 491 0.12 -19.41 -19.29
N VAL A 492 0.51 -18.63 -20.30
CA VAL A 492 1.88 -18.17 -20.53
C VAL A 492 1.99 -16.68 -20.21
N VAL A 493 2.75 -16.35 -19.16
CA VAL A 493 2.97 -14.99 -18.68
C VAL A 493 4.37 -14.53 -19.09
N ARG A 494 4.48 -13.75 -20.17
CA ARG A 494 5.77 -13.19 -20.60
C ARG A 494 6.27 -12.15 -19.60
N THR A 495 7.58 -12.12 -19.38
CA THR A 495 8.21 -11.11 -18.51
C THR A 495 8.57 -9.82 -19.26
N SER A 496 8.40 -9.78 -20.59
CA SER A 496 8.56 -8.58 -21.44
C SER A 496 7.36 -7.63 -21.35
N GLN A 497 6.99 -7.21 -20.14
CA GLN A 497 5.88 -6.28 -19.91
C GLN A 497 6.11 -5.38 -18.68
N PRO A 498 5.44 -4.22 -18.59
CA PRO A 498 5.64 -3.28 -17.48
C PRO A 498 5.40 -3.86 -16.08
N LYS A 499 4.55 -4.89 -15.96
CA LYS A 499 4.21 -5.56 -14.69
C LYS A 499 5.24 -6.58 -14.19
N VAL A 500 6.40 -6.71 -14.84
CA VAL A 500 7.40 -7.76 -14.55
C VAL A 500 7.82 -7.85 -13.08
N LYS A 501 7.92 -6.71 -12.37
CA LYS A 501 8.27 -6.71 -10.94
C LYS A 501 7.17 -7.34 -10.09
N ILE A 502 5.89 -7.00 -10.33
CA ILE A 502 4.74 -7.62 -9.67
C ILE A 502 4.69 -9.12 -9.97
N ILE A 503 4.89 -9.50 -11.24
CA ILE A 503 4.92 -10.91 -11.67
C ILE A 503 5.99 -11.68 -10.90
N ALA A 504 7.22 -11.17 -10.84
CA ALA A 504 8.31 -11.84 -10.12
C ALA A 504 8.04 -11.90 -8.61
N HIS A 505 7.55 -10.81 -8.02
CA HIS A 505 7.19 -10.78 -6.60
C HIS A 505 6.10 -11.79 -6.23
N MET A 506 5.18 -12.07 -7.15
CA MET A 506 4.07 -13.00 -6.98
C MET A 506 4.49 -14.46 -7.21
N LEU A 507 5.23 -14.73 -8.29
CA LEU A 507 5.46 -16.10 -8.78
C LEU A 507 6.78 -16.72 -8.31
N GLU A 508 7.78 -15.93 -7.89
CA GLU A 508 9.07 -16.48 -7.44
C GLU A 508 9.00 -16.93 -5.98
N PRO A 509 9.22 -18.23 -5.64
CA PRO A 509 8.88 -18.78 -4.32
C PRO A 509 9.59 -18.16 -3.12
N LYS A 510 10.79 -17.61 -3.33
CA LYS A 510 11.58 -16.96 -2.28
C LYS A 510 11.26 -15.47 -2.10
N SER A 511 10.46 -14.86 -2.99
CA SER A 511 10.01 -13.49 -2.78
C SER A 511 9.19 -13.42 -1.49
N PRO A 512 9.43 -12.43 -0.61
CA PRO A 512 8.75 -12.29 0.69
C PRO A 512 7.23 -12.06 0.54
N THR A 513 6.79 -11.65 -0.65
CA THR A 513 5.39 -11.36 -0.97
C THR A 513 4.81 -12.41 -1.91
N SER A 514 5.51 -13.53 -2.16
CA SER A 514 5.07 -14.53 -3.14
C SER A 514 3.80 -15.24 -2.72
N LEU A 515 3.09 -15.80 -3.70
CA LEU A 515 1.95 -16.67 -3.44
C LEU A 515 2.37 -17.92 -2.67
N VAL A 516 3.62 -18.37 -2.82
CA VAL A 516 4.18 -19.44 -1.98
C VAL A 516 4.29 -18.97 -0.54
N THR A 517 4.86 -17.79 -0.27
CA THR A 517 4.96 -17.22 1.08
C THR A 517 3.59 -17.03 1.72
N TRP A 518 2.61 -16.57 0.97
CA TRP A 518 1.22 -16.44 1.45
C TRP A 518 0.46 -17.78 1.52
N GLY A 519 1.09 -18.92 1.22
CA GLY A 519 0.52 -20.23 1.46
C GLY A 519 -0.48 -20.72 0.40
N PHE A 520 -0.60 -20.05 -0.74
CA PHE A 520 -1.43 -20.52 -1.87
C PHE A 520 -0.97 -21.89 -2.39
N TYR A 521 0.30 -22.22 -2.16
CA TYR A 521 0.94 -23.45 -2.61
C TYR A 521 1.29 -24.41 -1.46
N ASN A 522 0.63 -24.31 -0.30
CA ASN A 522 0.91 -25.18 0.86
C ASN A 522 0.86 -26.68 0.53
N ASN A 523 -0.11 -27.11 -0.29
CA ASN A 523 -0.24 -28.51 -0.70
C ASN A 523 0.89 -29.00 -1.61
N TRP A 524 1.62 -28.09 -2.24
CA TRP A 524 2.71 -28.41 -3.17
C TRP A 524 4.07 -28.54 -2.48
N ALA A 525 4.17 -28.19 -1.20
CA ALA A 525 5.38 -28.37 -0.40
C ALA A 525 5.26 -29.55 0.58
N ARG A 526 4.31 -30.46 0.35
CA ARG A 526 4.02 -31.57 1.25
C ARG A 526 5.05 -32.70 1.09
N PRO A 527 5.60 -33.24 2.20
CA PRO A 527 6.43 -34.44 2.16
C PRO A 527 5.74 -35.64 1.49
N SER A 528 6.53 -36.54 0.88
CA SER A 528 6.09 -37.82 0.30
C SER A 528 5.69 -38.84 1.38
N THR A 529 4.77 -38.46 2.25
CA THR A 529 4.34 -39.25 3.42
C THR A 529 2.87 -39.59 3.33
N GLU A 530 2.56 -40.81 3.76
CA GLU A 530 1.18 -41.31 3.82
C GLU A 530 0.59 -41.04 5.21
N PHE A 531 -0.64 -40.54 5.28
CA PHE A 531 -1.29 -40.24 6.56
C PHE A 531 -1.71 -41.52 7.31
N TRP A 532 -1.98 -42.60 6.57
CA TRP A 532 -2.46 -43.87 7.11
C TRP A 532 -1.51 -45.04 6.81
N ILE A 533 -0.29 -44.99 7.35
CA ILE A 533 0.61 -46.15 7.28
C ILE A 533 0.10 -47.24 8.24
N ARG A 534 -0.35 -48.37 7.68
CA ARG A 534 -0.51 -49.59 8.47
C ARG A 534 0.88 -50.12 8.82
N LEU A 535 1.25 -50.01 10.11
CA LEU A 535 2.57 -50.36 10.64
C LEU A 535 3.06 -51.73 10.14
N ASN A 536 2.21 -52.76 10.23
CA ASN A 536 2.55 -54.12 9.86
C ASN A 536 2.89 -54.28 8.36
N TYR A 537 2.22 -53.52 7.47
CA TYR A 537 2.47 -53.59 6.04
C TYR A 537 3.80 -52.93 5.66
N MET A 538 4.05 -51.72 6.16
CA MET A 538 5.28 -51.00 5.84
C MET A 538 6.51 -51.58 6.53
N GLU A 539 6.36 -52.25 7.67
CA GLU A 539 7.44 -52.98 8.32
C GLU A 539 7.93 -54.14 7.44
N VAL A 540 7.01 -54.94 6.89
CA VAL A 540 7.34 -56.01 5.93
C VAL A 540 7.98 -55.40 4.69
N LYS A 541 7.37 -54.34 4.14
CA LYS A 541 7.88 -53.73 2.90
C LYS A 541 9.26 -53.10 3.06
N GLY A 542 9.51 -52.39 4.16
CA GLY A 542 10.81 -51.80 4.45
C GLY A 542 11.93 -52.85 4.54
N ARG A 543 11.63 -54.03 5.13
CA ARG A 543 12.56 -55.16 5.18
C ARG A 543 12.87 -55.73 3.80
N GLU A 544 11.85 -55.91 2.96
CA GLU A 544 12.04 -56.32 1.56
C GLU A 544 12.92 -55.30 0.80
N MET A 545 12.69 -54.00 1.01
CA MET A 545 13.42 -52.93 0.32
C MET A 545 14.90 -52.90 0.68
N ILE A 546 15.27 -52.99 1.96
CA ILE A 546 16.70 -53.01 2.37
C ILE A 546 17.40 -54.33 2.05
N ALA A 547 16.65 -55.43 1.92
CA ALA A 547 17.19 -56.71 1.46
C ALA A 547 17.49 -56.67 -0.05
N ALA A 548 16.63 -55.99 -0.83
CA ALA A 548 16.78 -55.86 -2.27
C ALA A 548 17.80 -54.78 -2.69
N ASP A 549 17.99 -53.72 -1.90
CA ASP A 549 18.86 -52.59 -2.23
C ASP A 549 19.90 -52.30 -1.11
N PRO A 550 21.16 -52.76 -1.28
CA PRO A 550 22.24 -52.47 -0.33
C PRO A 550 22.55 -50.98 -0.16
N LYS A 551 22.31 -50.13 -1.17
CA LYS A 551 22.54 -48.68 -1.05
C LYS A 551 21.48 -48.05 -0.16
N LEU A 552 20.22 -48.42 -0.32
CA LEU A 552 19.13 -47.99 0.56
C LEU A 552 19.37 -48.43 2.00
N LYS A 553 19.88 -49.65 2.21
CA LYS A 553 20.26 -50.14 3.54
C LYS A 553 21.34 -49.27 4.18
N ALA A 554 22.38 -48.92 3.43
CA ALA A 554 23.45 -48.04 3.92
C ALA A 554 22.93 -46.63 4.25
N GLU A 555 22.06 -46.07 3.41
CA GLU A 555 21.41 -44.77 3.66
C GLU A 555 20.57 -44.79 4.93
N PHE A 556 19.78 -45.85 5.15
CA PHE A 556 18.93 -46.01 6.32
C PHE A 556 19.74 -46.10 7.62
N GLU A 557 20.78 -46.93 7.66
CA GLU A 557 21.62 -47.08 8.86
C GLU A 557 22.40 -45.79 9.16
N GLU A 558 22.88 -45.09 8.13
CA GLU A 558 23.54 -43.80 8.30
C GLU A 558 22.58 -42.75 8.87
N LYS A 559 21.32 -42.72 8.41
CA LYS A 559 20.30 -41.83 8.97
C LYS A 559 20.01 -42.15 10.43
N LYS A 560 19.86 -43.43 10.80
CA LYS A 560 19.70 -43.86 12.20
C LYS A 560 20.87 -43.45 13.08
N ARG A 561 22.09 -43.53 12.56
CA ARG A 561 23.31 -43.16 13.29
C ARG A 561 23.39 -41.65 13.53
N LYS A 562 22.98 -40.83 12.55
CA LYS A 562 23.05 -39.36 12.61
C LYS A 562 21.88 -38.71 13.34
N ASP A 563 20.73 -39.37 13.41
CA ASP A 563 19.49 -38.82 13.96
C ASP A 563 18.89 -39.75 15.03
N PRO A 564 19.25 -39.57 16.32
CA PRO A 564 18.73 -40.38 17.42
C PRO A 564 17.23 -40.25 17.64
N ALA A 565 16.61 -39.13 17.23
CA ALA A 565 15.16 -38.95 17.33
C ALA A 565 14.46 -39.83 16.28
N PHE A 566 14.93 -39.82 15.04
CA PHE A 566 14.48 -40.73 13.99
C PHE A 566 14.65 -42.20 14.38
N ALA A 567 15.80 -42.57 14.95
CA ALA A 567 16.09 -43.95 15.32
C ALA A 567 15.14 -44.51 16.41
N LYS A 568 14.54 -43.65 17.23
CA LYS A 568 13.61 -44.01 18.31
C LYS A 568 12.13 -43.89 17.92
N ASP A 569 11.82 -43.41 16.73
CA ASP A 569 10.45 -43.21 16.25
C ASP A 569 10.11 -44.23 15.14
N PRO A 570 9.35 -45.30 15.46
CA PRO A 570 8.92 -46.29 14.48
C PRO A 570 8.12 -45.68 13.33
N ASN A 571 7.31 -44.66 13.57
CA ASN A 571 6.56 -44.00 12.51
C ASN A 571 7.51 -43.26 11.56
N ALA A 572 8.50 -42.55 12.09
CA ALA A 572 9.49 -41.86 11.27
C ALA A 572 10.28 -42.84 10.38
N ILE A 573 10.68 -43.99 10.92
CA ILE A 573 11.34 -45.07 10.17
C ILE A 573 10.47 -45.60 9.03
N LEU A 574 9.20 -45.88 9.30
CA LEU A 574 8.29 -46.39 8.26
C LEU A 574 7.95 -45.33 7.21
N GLN A 575 7.87 -44.06 7.62
CA GLN A 575 7.72 -42.94 6.68
C GLN A 575 8.95 -42.78 5.78
N PHE A 576 10.17 -43.08 6.26
CA PHE A 576 11.36 -43.10 5.41
C PHE A 576 11.21 -44.12 4.27
N PHE A 577 10.75 -45.34 4.55
CA PHE A 577 10.51 -46.33 3.50
C PHE A 577 9.33 -45.96 2.60
N MET A 578 8.25 -45.43 3.17
CA MET A 578 7.09 -44.96 2.40
C MET A 578 7.49 -43.86 1.42
N ALA A 579 8.32 -42.90 1.84
CA ALA A 579 8.80 -41.84 0.97
C ALA A 579 9.60 -42.39 -0.23
N LYS A 580 10.38 -43.47 -0.03
CA LYS A 580 11.09 -44.15 -1.13
C LYS A 580 10.10 -44.81 -2.11
N VAL A 581 9.08 -45.51 -1.61
CA VAL A 581 8.02 -46.07 -2.46
C VAL A 581 7.30 -44.95 -3.24
N ARG A 582 6.84 -43.91 -2.55
CA ARG A 582 6.09 -42.79 -3.13
C ARG A 582 6.90 -42.05 -4.19
N SER A 583 8.22 -41.90 -4.00
CA SER A 583 9.10 -41.25 -4.99
C SER A 583 9.09 -41.90 -6.37
N THR A 584 8.70 -43.18 -6.48
CA THR A 584 8.60 -43.89 -7.78
C THR A 584 7.29 -43.66 -8.52
N VAL A 585 6.23 -43.22 -7.83
CA VAL A 585 4.87 -43.05 -8.38
C VAL A 585 4.40 -41.59 -8.37
N GLU A 586 4.95 -40.76 -7.47
CA GLU A 586 4.66 -39.33 -7.33
C GLU A 586 5.84 -38.50 -7.81
N LEU A 587 6.14 -38.60 -9.11
CA LEU A 587 7.30 -37.95 -9.73
C LEU A 587 7.30 -36.41 -9.62
N ASN A 588 6.13 -35.83 -9.36
CA ASN A 588 5.93 -34.37 -9.22
C ASN A 588 5.83 -33.93 -7.75
N ILE A 589 6.17 -34.79 -6.79
CA ILE A 589 6.15 -34.40 -5.37
C ILE A 589 7.07 -33.20 -5.14
N ASN A 590 6.61 -32.27 -4.30
CA ASN A 590 7.31 -31.03 -4.00
C ASN A 590 7.61 -30.14 -5.23
N ARG A 591 7.02 -30.41 -6.40
CA ARG A 591 7.20 -29.57 -7.57
C ARG A 591 6.29 -28.36 -7.49
N TYR A 592 6.87 -27.16 -7.51
CA TYR A 592 6.11 -25.94 -7.71
C TYR A 592 5.47 -25.96 -9.11
N PRO A 593 4.14 -25.75 -9.22
CA PRO A 593 3.45 -25.93 -10.50
C PRO A 593 3.72 -24.82 -11.52
N VAL A 594 4.15 -23.63 -11.09
CA VAL A 594 4.56 -22.58 -12.02
C VAL A 594 5.97 -22.89 -12.53
N ALA A 595 6.08 -23.10 -13.83
CA ALA A 595 7.36 -23.36 -14.48
C ALA A 595 7.90 -22.10 -15.19
N ARG A 596 9.20 -22.11 -15.47
CA ARG A 596 9.98 -20.99 -16.02
C ARG A 596 10.51 -21.40 -17.39
N ILE A 597 10.05 -20.72 -18.44
CA ILE A 597 10.56 -20.89 -19.80
C ILE A 597 11.76 -19.95 -19.95
N MET A 598 12.96 -20.52 -20.03
CA MET A 598 14.21 -19.74 -20.06
C MET A 598 14.63 -19.33 -21.47
N ASP A 599 14.29 -20.13 -22.47
CA ASP A 599 14.61 -19.88 -23.87
C ASP A 599 13.58 -18.95 -24.53
N THR A 600 13.96 -18.37 -25.66
CA THR A 600 13.09 -17.46 -26.40
C THR A 600 11.88 -18.21 -26.99
N ILE A 601 10.68 -17.73 -26.69
CA ILE A 601 9.44 -18.24 -27.27
C ILE A 601 9.19 -17.48 -28.58
N PRO A 602 8.91 -18.14 -29.71
CA PRO A 602 8.49 -17.46 -30.94
C PRO A 602 7.28 -16.57 -30.66
N VAL A 603 7.26 -15.36 -31.25
CA VAL A 603 6.06 -14.51 -31.23
C VAL A 603 4.99 -15.24 -32.03
N GLN A 604 3.89 -15.62 -31.38
CA GLN A 604 2.70 -16.19 -32.03
C GLN A 604 1.80 -15.09 -32.55
#